data_AF-A0A0Q4RPM8-F1
#
_entry.id   AF-A0A0Q4RPM8-F1
#
_cell.length_a   1.000
_cell.length_b   1.000
_cell.length_c   1.000
_cell.angle_alpha   90.00
_cell.angle_beta   90.00
_cell.angle_gamma   90.00
#
_symmetry.space_group_name_H-M   'P 1'
#
loop_
_entity.id
_entity.type
_entity.pdbx_description
1 polymer ?
#
loop_
_entity_poly.entity_id
_entity_poly.type
_entity_poly.pdbx_seq_one_letter_code
_entity_poly.pdbx_strand_id
1 'polypeptide(L)'
;MPDETIQKLKEKYGTVLKLTSDDQTITTYCKKPSFATFLNYQNKYKENPHEAILFLFKECVLDQENYDDEFMLSAGNSIVAMIKKDSEFAIDPTPQKDEFKKSAALIRHTFQVDPYQLSMDEFYKLLEEALWLQKHNDKRLENTFMTALAQTFSN
;
A
#
# COMPACT_ATOMS: atom_id res chain seq x y z
N MET A 1 -19.86 -8.43 -23.90
CA MET A 1 -20.34 -7.95 -22.59
C MET A 1 -19.13 -7.87 -21.66
N PRO A 2 -18.51 -6.69 -21.48
CA PRO A 2 -17.27 -6.54 -20.69
C PRO A 2 -17.48 -6.58 -19.16
N ASP A 3 -18.71 -6.37 -18.70
CA ASP A 3 -19.02 -6.17 -17.27
C ASP A 3 -18.79 -7.41 -16.39
N GLU A 4 -19.09 -8.62 -16.90
CA GLU A 4 -18.85 -9.86 -16.13
C GLU A 4 -17.36 -10.11 -15.85
N THR A 5 -16.48 -9.64 -16.73
CA THR A 5 -15.03 -9.83 -16.58
C THR A 5 -14.46 -8.87 -15.54
N ILE A 6 -14.90 -7.61 -15.54
CA ILE A 6 -14.44 -6.60 -14.56
C ILE A 6 -14.88 -6.97 -13.15
N GLN A 7 -16.11 -7.46 -12.98
CA GLN A 7 -16.63 -7.82 -11.67
C GLN A 7 -15.84 -8.99 -11.04
N LYS A 8 -15.51 -10.01 -11.84
CA LYS A 8 -14.61 -11.11 -11.43
C LYS A 8 -13.20 -10.64 -11.07
N LEU A 9 -12.66 -9.66 -11.80
CA LEU A 9 -11.35 -9.07 -11.47
C LEU A 9 -11.39 -8.31 -10.14
N LYS A 10 -12.46 -7.55 -9.88
CA LYS A 10 -12.66 -6.85 -8.61
C LYS A 10 -12.86 -7.80 -7.43
N GLU A 11 -13.58 -8.90 -7.62
CA GLU A 11 -13.72 -9.92 -6.58
C GLU A 11 -12.38 -10.56 -6.20
N LYS A 12 -11.49 -10.76 -7.18
CA LYS A 12 -10.20 -11.41 -6.97
C LYS A 12 -9.10 -10.47 -6.47
N TYR A 13 -9.08 -9.22 -6.93
CA TYR A 13 -7.98 -8.29 -6.69
C TYR A 13 -8.42 -7.01 -5.95
N GLY A 14 -9.68 -6.92 -5.55
CA GLY A 14 -10.25 -5.75 -4.88
C GLY A 14 -10.40 -4.58 -5.84
N THR A 15 -9.54 -3.57 -5.69
CA THR A 15 -9.59 -2.36 -6.53
C THR A 15 -8.82 -2.58 -7.83
N VAL A 16 -9.53 -2.43 -8.95
CA VAL A 16 -8.99 -2.55 -10.31
C VAL A 16 -8.97 -1.18 -10.96
N LEU A 17 -7.81 -0.82 -11.51
CA LEU A 17 -7.57 0.40 -12.26
C LEU A 17 -7.76 0.13 -13.74
N LYS A 18 -8.52 0.99 -14.40
CA LYS A 18 -8.65 0.99 -15.86
C LYS A 18 -7.67 2.04 -16.40
N LEU A 19 -6.71 1.60 -17.21
CA LEU A 19 -5.76 2.47 -17.87
C LEU A 19 -6.05 2.45 -19.37
N THR A 20 -6.19 3.62 -19.96
CA THR A 20 -6.51 3.79 -21.37
C THR A 20 -5.48 4.74 -21.98
N SER A 21 -5.03 4.43 -23.20
CA SER A 21 -4.08 5.27 -23.93
C SER A 21 -4.71 6.61 -24.31
N ASP A 22 -3.89 7.62 -24.58
CA ASP A 22 -4.36 8.97 -24.90
C ASP A 22 -5.22 9.01 -26.17
N ASP A 23 -4.90 8.15 -27.14
CA ASP A 23 -5.67 7.95 -28.38
C ASP A 23 -6.88 7.02 -28.22
N GLN A 24 -7.12 6.50 -27.00
CA GLN A 24 -8.19 5.59 -26.62
C GLN A 24 -8.18 4.23 -27.36
N THR A 25 -7.11 3.89 -28.05
CA THR A 25 -7.01 2.64 -28.83
C THR A 25 -6.67 1.43 -27.97
N ILE A 26 -5.95 1.64 -26.86
CA ILE A 26 -5.50 0.61 -25.94
C ILE A 26 -6.18 0.83 -24.59
N THR A 27 -6.76 -0.23 -24.02
CA THR A 27 -7.31 -0.22 -22.67
C THR A 27 -6.93 -1.50 -21.95
N THR A 28 -6.31 -1.36 -20.78
CA THR A 28 -5.93 -2.47 -19.91
C THR A 28 -6.47 -2.27 -18.50
N TYR A 29 -6.46 -3.36 -17.74
CA TYR A 29 -6.83 -3.37 -16.34
C TYR A 29 -5.62 -3.75 -15.48
N CYS A 30 -5.37 -2.97 -14.44
CA CYS A 30 -4.28 -3.19 -13.51
C CYS A 30 -4.81 -3.34 -12.08
N LYS A 31 -4.19 -4.21 -11.28
CA LYS A 31 -4.35 -4.20 -9.82
C LYS A 31 -3.50 -3.09 -9.22
N LYS A 32 -3.85 -2.64 -8.01
CA LYS A 32 -2.91 -1.87 -7.19
C LYS A 32 -1.67 -2.72 -6.90
N PRO A 33 -0.46 -2.14 -6.89
CA PRO A 33 0.74 -2.87 -6.52
C PRO A 33 0.69 -3.30 -5.05
N SER A 34 1.25 -4.48 -4.78
CA SER A 34 1.55 -4.90 -3.41
C SER A 34 2.71 -4.08 -2.82
N PHE A 35 2.85 -4.08 -1.50
CA PHE A 35 4.01 -3.45 -0.87
C PHE A 35 5.36 -4.01 -1.38
N ALA A 36 5.46 -5.33 -1.58
CA ALA A 36 6.67 -5.95 -2.11
C ALA A 36 6.99 -5.47 -3.54
N THR A 37 5.98 -5.34 -4.38
CA THR A 37 6.11 -4.78 -5.74
C THR A 37 6.59 -3.33 -5.68
N PHE A 38 6.01 -2.51 -4.80
CA PHE A 38 6.39 -1.11 -4.63
C PHE A 38 7.83 -0.96 -4.12
N LEU A 39 8.25 -1.76 -3.14
CA LEU A 39 9.62 -1.74 -2.63
C LEU A 39 10.63 -2.12 -3.71
N ASN A 40 10.32 -3.13 -4.54
CA ASN A 40 11.15 -3.53 -5.66
C ASN A 40 11.23 -2.43 -6.72
N TYR A 41 10.11 -1.78 -7.03
CA TYR A 41 10.08 -0.59 -7.87
C TYR A 41 11.01 0.50 -7.33
N GLN A 42 10.92 0.86 -6.04
CA GLN A 42 11.76 1.90 -5.45
C GLN A 42 13.26 1.57 -5.50
N ASN A 43 13.62 0.30 -5.31
CA ASN A 43 15.00 -0.13 -5.43
C ASN A 43 15.50 -0.01 -6.88
N LYS A 44 14.72 -0.53 -7.84
CA LYS A 44 15.03 -0.43 -9.27
C LYS A 44 15.08 1.02 -9.76
N TYR A 45 14.22 1.89 -9.24
CA TYR A 45 14.14 3.29 -9.66
C TYR A 45 15.43 4.06 -9.35
N LYS A 46 16.16 3.68 -8.29
CA LYS A 46 17.48 4.26 -7.97
C LYS A 46 18.56 3.89 -8.98
N GLU A 47 18.41 2.75 -9.64
CA GLU A 47 19.36 2.23 -10.63
C GLU A 47 18.98 2.72 -12.04
N ASN A 48 17.72 2.49 -12.43
CA ASN A 48 17.17 2.84 -13.73
C ASN A 48 15.66 3.19 -13.60
N PRO A 49 15.30 4.49 -13.61
CA PRO A 49 13.92 4.94 -13.52
C PRO A 49 13.01 4.38 -14.61
N HIS A 50 13.52 4.25 -15.82
CA HIS A 50 12.76 3.78 -16.98
C HIS A 50 12.34 2.31 -16.79
N GLU A 51 13.31 1.43 -16.52
CA GLU A 51 13.04 0.02 -16.27
C GLU A 51 12.18 -0.21 -15.03
N ALA A 52 12.31 0.64 -14.01
CA ALA A 52 11.49 0.56 -12.81
C ALA A 52 10.01 0.80 -13.14
N ILE A 53 9.69 1.80 -13.95
CA ILE A 53 8.31 2.11 -14.36
C ILE A 53 7.73 0.96 -15.19
N LEU A 54 8.51 0.43 -16.15
CA LEU A 54 8.10 -0.73 -16.95
C LEU A 54 7.84 -1.97 -16.08
N PHE A 55 8.72 -2.24 -15.11
CA PHE A 55 8.55 -3.30 -14.13
C PHE A 55 7.26 -3.13 -13.34
N LEU A 56 6.99 -1.93 -12.84
CA LEU A 56 5.80 -1.64 -12.05
C LEU A 56 4.52 -1.89 -12.85
N PHE A 57 4.48 -1.47 -14.12
CA PHE A 57 3.34 -1.75 -14.99
C PHE A 57 3.14 -3.26 -15.18
N LYS A 58 4.20 -4.00 -15.53
CA LYS A 58 4.15 -5.45 -15.77
C LYS A 58 3.70 -6.26 -14.56
N GLU A 59 4.06 -5.85 -13.36
CA GLU A 59 3.62 -6.51 -12.13
C GLU A 59 2.14 -6.23 -11.79
N CYS A 60 1.61 -5.12 -12.30
CA CYS A 60 0.27 -4.64 -11.99
C CYS A 60 -0.76 -5.01 -13.07
N VAL A 61 -0.36 -5.21 -14.32
CA VAL A 61 -1.28 -5.59 -15.41
C VAL A 61 -1.94 -6.94 -15.14
N LEU A 62 -3.23 -7.06 -15.48
CA LEU A 62 -4.05 -8.25 -15.18
C LEU A 62 -4.29 -9.15 -16.41
N ASP A 63 -3.86 -8.70 -17.58
CA ASP A 63 -3.81 -9.49 -18.81
C ASP A 63 -2.38 -9.92 -19.14
N GLN A 64 -2.23 -10.69 -20.21
CA GLN A 64 -0.94 -11.18 -20.72
C GLN A 64 -0.60 -10.55 -22.07
N GLU A 65 -1.14 -9.37 -22.36
CA GLU A 65 -0.88 -8.69 -23.63
C GLU A 65 0.52 -8.05 -23.62
N ASN A 66 1.12 -7.96 -24.81
CA ASN A 66 2.37 -7.24 -25.00
C ASN A 66 2.06 -5.82 -25.45
N TYR A 67 2.33 -4.86 -24.58
CA TYR A 67 2.21 -3.44 -24.86
C TYR A 67 3.53 -2.85 -25.36
N ASP A 68 3.45 -1.76 -26.10
CA ASP A 68 4.64 -0.97 -26.42
C ASP A 68 5.15 -0.22 -25.18
N ASP A 69 6.44 0.14 -25.20
CA ASP A 69 7.09 0.80 -24.07
C ASP A 69 6.47 2.17 -23.76
N GLU A 70 5.96 2.89 -24.77
CA GLU A 70 5.36 4.22 -24.59
C GLU A 70 4.09 4.13 -23.74
N PHE A 71 3.19 3.21 -24.09
CA PHE A 71 2.00 2.91 -23.31
C PHE A 71 2.36 2.39 -21.93
N MET A 72 3.29 1.45 -21.81
CA MET A 72 3.73 0.90 -20.52
C MET A 72 4.27 2.00 -19.59
N LEU A 73 5.02 2.97 -20.12
CA LEU A 73 5.55 4.10 -19.35
C LEU A 73 4.44 5.04 -18.90
N SER A 74 3.51 5.40 -19.78
CA SER A 74 2.37 6.27 -19.46
C SER A 74 1.47 5.62 -18.39
N ALA A 75 1.12 4.36 -18.58
CA ALA A 75 0.34 3.56 -17.65
C ALA A 75 1.06 3.38 -16.30
N GLY A 76 2.35 3.05 -16.33
CA GLY A 76 3.18 2.93 -15.14
C GLY A 76 3.28 4.23 -14.34
N ASN A 77 3.44 5.37 -15.00
CA ASN A 77 3.45 6.69 -14.35
C ASN A 77 2.08 7.03 -13.70
N SER A 78 0.98 6.61 -14.32
CA SER A 78 -0.36 6.76 -13.74
C SER A 78 -0.51 5.96 -12.44
N ILE A 79 0.05 4.74 -12.39
CA ILE A 79 0.11 3.93 -11.16
C ILE A 79 0.94 4.64 -10.09
N VAL A 80 2.10 5.21 -10.46
CA VAL A 80 2.95 5.97 -9.51
C VAL A 80 2.22 7.19 -8.95
N ALA A 81 1.54 7.97 -9.79
CA ALA A 81 0.79 9.15 -9.37
C ALA A 81 -0.33 8.79 -8.37
N MET A 82 -0.98 7.65 -8.60
CA MET A 82 -1.99 7.14 -7.68
C MET A 82 -1.41 6.72 -6.33
N ILE A 83 -0.29 6.00 -6.30
CA ILE A 83 0.38 5.63 -5.04
C ILE A 83 0.75 6.88 -4.24
N LYS A 84 1.25 7.91 -4.91
CA LYS A 84 1.58 9.19 -4.28
C LYS A 84 0.33 9.86 -3.67
N LYS A 85 -0.78 9.86 -4.40
CA LYS A 85 -2.05 10.41 -3.93
C LYS A 85 -2.63 9.64 -2.75
N ASP A 86 -2.54 8.31 -2.76
CA ASP A 86 -2.98 7.47 -1.63
C ASP A 86 -2.06 7.68 -0.41
N SER A 87 -0.79 8.04 -0.62
CA SER A 87 0.15 8.45 0.43
C SER A 87 -0.06 9.87 0.98
N GLU A 88 -0.85 10.73 0.32
CA GLU A 88 -1.12 12.11 0.78
C GLU A 88 -2.18 12.17 1.90
N PHE A 89 -2.85 11.04 2.20
CA PHE A 89 -3.72 10.92 3.36
C PHE A 89 -3.09 10.00 4.42
N ALA A 90 -2.66 10.65 5.51
CA ALA A 90 -2.22 10.09 6.79
C ALA A 90 -0.75 9.61 6.89
N ILE A 91 0.05 10.43 7.57
CA ILE A 91 1.41 10.22 8.10
C ILE A 91 2.51 10.43 7.03
N ASP A 92 3.51 11.23 7.41
CA ASP A 92 4.67 11.74 6.63
C ASP A 92 5.04 10.90 5.37
N PRO A 93 5.18 11.52 4.18
CA PRO A 93 4.92 10.91 2.87
C PRO A 93 6.01 9.94 2.36
N THR A 94 6.90 9.48 3.22
CA THR A 94 7.67 8.27 2.94
C THR A 94 8.32 7.83 4.24
N PRO A 95 7.76 6.83 4.93
CA PRO A 95 8.50 6.16 5.97
C PRO A 95 9.85 5.76 5.35
N GLN A 96 10.96 6.20 5.93
CA GLN A 96 12.26 5.66 5.53
C GLN A 96 12.19 4.13 5.63
N LYS A 97 13.06 3.38 4.95
CA LYS A 97 13.06 1.90 4.98
C LYS A 97 12.89 1.32 6.39
N ASP A 98 13.39 2.02 7.40
CA ASP A 98 13.27 1.67 8.81
C ASP A 98 11.91 2.00 9.43
N GLU A 99 11.25 3.09 9.05
CA GLU A 99 9.89 3.39 9.52
C GLU A 99 8.87 2.43 8.91
N PHE A 100 9.01 2.04 7.64
CA PHE A 100 8.16 1.01 7.05
C PHE A 100 8.33 -0.35 7.73
N LYS A 101 9.57 -0.75 8.05
CA LYS A 101 9.83 -1.99 8.80
C LYS A 101 9.19 -1.96 10.19
N LYS A 102 9.25 -0.81 10.88
CA LYS A 102 8.61 -0.62 12.18
C LYS A 102 7.09 -0.72 12.07
N SER A 103 6.49 -0.06 11.08
CA SER A 103 5.05 -0.16 10.78
C SER A 103 4.62 -1.58 10.46
N ALA A 104 5.38 -2.29 9.61
CA ALA A 104 5.15 -3.68 9.29
C ALA A 104 5.25 -4.59 10.53
N ALA A 105 6.27 -4.39 11.37
CA ALA A 105 6.42 -5.14 12.61
C ALA A 105 5.24 -4.91 13.56
N LEU A 106 4.75 -3.66 13.67
CA LEU A 106 3.59 -3.31 14.48
C LEU A 106 2.31 -3.99 13.97
N ILE A 107 2.05 -3.95 12.66
CA ILE A 107 0.89 -4.64 12.06
C ILE A 107 0.96 -6.14 12.31
N ARG A 108 2.13 -6.76 12.08
CA ARG A 108 2.34 -8.20 12.31
C ARG A 108 2.11 -8.57 13.77
N HIS A 109 2.63 -7.78 14.69
CA HIS A 109 2.45 -8.01 16.12
C HIS A 109 0.99 -7.89 16.55
N THR A 110 0.28 -6.87 16.06
CA THR A 110 -1.10 -6.57 16.48
C THR A 110 -2.14 -7.49 15.84
N PHE A 111 -2.00 -7.82 14.56
CA PHE A 111 -3.03 -8.54 13.79
C PHE A 111 -2.62 -9.94 13.34
N GLN A 112 -1.37 -10.35 13.56
CA GLN A 112 -0.84 -11.66 13.15
C GLN A 112 -0.94 -11.94 11.64
N VAL A 113 -0.98 -10.90 10.81
CA VAL A 113 -0.95 -10.98 9.34
C VAL A 113 0.44 -10.66 8.80
N ASP A 114 0.75 -11.11 7.58
CA ASP A 114 1.99 -10.71 6.91
C ASP A 114 1.81 -9.37 6.15
N PRO A 115 2.37 -8.27 6.67
CA PRO A 115 2.15 -6.93 6.10
C PRO A 115 2.75 -6.74 4.70
N TYR A 116 3.72 -7.57 4.30
CA TYR A 116 4.36 -7.47 2.99
C TYR A 116 3.49 -8.02 1.85
N GLN A 117 2.44 -8.78 2.18
CA GLN A 117 1.46 -9.33 1.23
C GLN A 117 0.22 -8.45 1.08
N LEU A 118 0.08 -7.42 1.92
CA LEU A 118 -1.08 -6.52 1.89
C LEU A 118 -1.00 -5.56 0.69
N SER A 119 -2.18 -5.16 0.20
CA SER A 119 -2.27 -3.96 -0.62
C SER A 119 -1.89 -2.72 0.20
N MET A 120 -1.46 -1.64 -0.45
CA MET A 120 -1.08 -0.41 0.27
C MET A 120 -2.24 0.16 1.11
N ASP A 121 -3.47 0.11 0.60
CA ASP A 121 -4.66 0.59 1.32
C ASP A 121 -4.88 -0.21 2.61
N GLU A 122 -4.80 -1.54 2.53
CA GLU A 122 -4.94 -2.42 3.68
C GLU A 122 -3.79 -2.25 4.68
N PHE A 123 -2.57 -2.06 4.17
CA PHE A 123 -1.41 -1.78 5.00
C PHE A 123 -1.62 -0.50 5.82
N TYR A 124 -2.00 0.61 5.18
CA TYR A 124 -2.21 1.89 5.88
C TYR A 124 -3.40 1.84 6.83
N LYS A 125 -4.50 1.18 6.44
CA LYS A 125 -5.66 0.98 7.31
C LYS A 125 -5.29 0.22 8.58
N LEU A 126 -4.56 -0.90 8.45
CA LEU A 126 -4.11 -1.67 9.61
C LEU A 126 -3.08 -0.90 10.42
N LEU A 127 -2.20 -0.12 9.79
CA LEU A 127 -1.27 0.72 10.52
C LEU A 127 -2.01 1.72 11.43
N GLU A 128 -3.01 2.42 10.89
CA GLU A 128 -3.82 3.38 11.65
C GLU A 128 -4.52 2.70 12.83
N GLU A 129 -5.12 1.54 12.60
CA GLU A 129 -5.82 0.78 13.64
C GLU A 129 -4.85 0.26 14.72
N ALA A 130 -3.67 -0.22 14.33
CA ALA A 130 -2.64 -0.64 15.29
C ALA A 130 -2.12 0.53 16.15
N LEU A 131 -1.89 1.69 15.54
CA LEU A 131 -1.46 2.89 16.26
C LEU A 131 -2.53 3.38 17.24
N TRP A 132 -3.81 3.29 16.84
CA TRP A 132 -4.92 3.62 17.73
C TRP A 132 -4.99 2.67 18.93
N LEU A 133 -4.87 1.35 18.70
CA LEU A 133 -4.86 0.33 19.75
C LEU A 133 -3.69 0.51 20.71
N GLN A 134 -2.49 0.81 20.20
CA GLN A 134 -1.31 1.08 21.01
C GLN A 134 -1.53 2.28 21.92
N LYS A 135 -1.99 3.42 21.37
CA LYS A 135 -2.30 4.63 22.12
C LYS A 135 -3.37 4.39 23.20
N HIS A 136 -4.36 3.55 22.91
CA HIS A 136 -5.41 3.22 23.86
C HIS A 136 -4.88 2.34 25.01
N ASN A 137 -4.00 1.37 24.71
CA ASN A 137 -3.36 0.55 25.73
C ASN A 137 -2.41 1.36 26.62
N ASP A 138 -1.62 2.27 26.05
CA ASP A 138 -0.71 3.13 26.81
C ASP A 138 -1.49 4.00 27.81
N LYS A 139 -2.61 4.59 27.39
CA LYS A 139 -3.51 5.34 28.29
C LYS A 139 -4.07 4.49 29.43
N ARG A 140 -4.44 3.23 29.15
CA ARG A 140 -4.91 2.31 30.19
C ARG A 140 -3.81 1.98 31.20
N LEU A 141 -2.59 1.79 30.71
CA LEU A 141 -1.43 1.50 31.53
C LEU A 141 -1.09 2.70 32.44
N GLU A 142 -1.06 3.90 31.87
CA GLU A 142 -0.83 5.16 32.59
C GLU A 142 -1.86 5.37 33.71
N ASN A 143 -3.15 5.18 33.41
CA ASN A 143 -4.22 5.28 34.41
C ASN A 143 -4.08 4.23 35.53
N THR A 144 -3.62 3.03 35.19
CA THR A 144 -3.37 1.95 36.16
C THR A 144 -2.20 2.32 37.08
N PHE A 145 -1.11 2.86 36.53
CA PHE A 145 0.03 3.35 37.32
C PHE A 145 -0.36 4.51 38.23
N MET A 146 -1.10 5.49 37.73
CA MET A 146 -1.59 6.61 38.54
C MET A 146 -2.50 6.14 39.68
N THR A 147 -3.37 5.17 39.42
CA THR A 147 -4.25 4.58 40.45
C THR A 147 -3.45 3.82 41.50
N ALA A 148 -2.48 3.00 41.07
CA ALA A 148 -1.62 2.26 41.98
C ALA A 148 -0.79 3.21 42.85
N LEU A 149 -0.15 4.24 42.27
CA LEU A 149 0.61 5.25 43.00
C LEU A 149 -0.27 6.01 44.00
N ALA A 150 -1.47 6.44 43.59
CA ALA A 150 -2.41 7.08 44.50
C ALA A 150 -2.77 6.18 45.70
N GLN A 151 -3.00 4.88 45.48
CA GLN A 151 -3.24 3.91 46.56
C GLN A 151 -2.01 3.67 47.45
N THR A 152 -0.80 3.78 46.89
CA THR A 152 0.45 3.52 47.63
C THR A 152 0.85 4.70 48.51
N PHE A 153 0.57 5.93 48.09
CA PHE A 153 0.94 7.17 48.79
C PHE A 153 -0.19 7.82 49.60
N SER A 154 -1.41 7.26 49.54
CA SER A 154 -2.54 7.69 50.39
C SER A 154 -2.69 6.86 51.68
N ASN A 155 -1.72 6.00 51.98
CA ASN A 155 -1.58 5.24 53.24
C ASN A 155 -0.45 5.80 54.10
#